data_AF-A0A1V2IMA0-F1
#
_entry.id   AF-A0A1V2IMA0-F1
#
_cell.length_a   1.000
_cell.length_b   1.000
_cell.length_c   1.000
_cell.angle_alpha   90.00
_cell.angle_beta   90.00
_cell.angle_gamma   90.00
#
_symmetry.space_group_name_H-M   'P 1'
#
loop_
_entity.id
_entity.type
_entity.pdbx_description
1 polymer ?
#
loop_
_entity_poly.entity_id
_entity_poly.type
_entity_poly.pdbx_seq_one_letter_code
_entity_poly.pdbx_strand_id
1 'polypeptide(L)'
;MKSVRVYRTGPPRVLQLDDMDRPEPGPGEVLVRVHAAGVNPLDWYARSGFSLIPESMRPAVQFPFTPGTDVSGVVVGTGPGVTEWAQGDEVFGLLRFPTTVGAAKGYAEYTTAPVGDLARRPAGIDHVHAAAAPMAGLTAWQYVVDHAAVTSGSTVLVNGAAGGVGHFLVQLARDLGARVIAVASTRHEDFLRGLGADEYIDYTTTDVADAAKDVDYLFDTVGGPLGHRLTPAIRDGGVLSPVFFGDYREDDLARRGIRLLGGQVRSDGRQLAELAGLLDSGAVRVAVDSVYPLAEAWRAHERAERGHIQGKIVLSVANG
;
A
#
# COMPACT_ATOMS: atom_id res chain seq x y z
N MET A 1 4.39 -25.76 8.99
CA MET A 1 4.71 -24.32 9.03
C MET A 1 3.48 -23.55 9.46
N LYS A 2 3.65 -22.51 10.27
CA LYS A 2 2.55 -21.69 10.79
C LYS A 2 2.01 -20.77 9.70
N SER A 3 0.68 -20.72 9.56
CA SER A 3 -0.01 -19.79 8.67
C SER A 3 -1.33 -19.34 9.26
N VAL A 4 -1.65 -18.06 9.06
CA VAL A 4 -2.94 -17.51 9.42
C VAL A 4 -3.97 -17.91 8.37
N ARG A 5 -5.09 -18.47 8.82
CA ARG A 5 -6.19 -18.97 8.00
C ARG A 5 -7.48 -18.24 8.34
N VAL A 6 -8.29 -18.02 7.32
CA VAL A 6 -9.66 -17.53 7.43
C VAL A 6 -10.58 -18.60 6.85
N TYR A 7 -11.51 -19.10 7.65
CA TYR A 7 -12.45 -20.16 7.28
C TYR A 7 -13.85 -19.66 6.89
N ARG A 8 -14.18 -18.44 7.32
CA ARG A 8 -15.45 -17.77 7.06
C ARG A 8 -15.28 -16.27 7.22
N THR A 9 -16.20 -15.51 6.65
CA THR A 9 -16.28 -14.08 6.91
C THR A 9 -16.59 -13.80 8.39
N GLY A 10 -16.08 -12.69 8.93
CA GLY A 10 -16.38 -12.28 10.30
C GLY A 10 -15.40 -11.26 10.89
N PRO A 11 -15.54 -10.94 12.20
CA PRO A 11 -14.68 -9.97 12.90
C PRO A 11 -13.22 -10.45 12.98
N PRO A 12 -12.24 -9.62 13.37
CA PRO A 12 -10.82 -9.98 13.30
C PRO A 12 -10.46 -11.32 13.98
N ARG A 13 -11.20 -11.68 15.03
CA ARG A 13 -11.10 -12.94 15.77
C ARG A 13 -11.33 -14.22 14.94
N VAL A 14 -11.79 -14.13 13.69
CA VAL A 14 -11.88 -15.31 12.79
C VAL A 14 -10.54 -15.72 12.18
N LEU A 15 -9.49 -14.89 12.32
CA LEU A 15 -8.13 -15.23 11.93
C LEU A 15 -7.57 -16.27 12.92
N GLN A 16 -7.19 -17.44 12.41
CA GLN A 16 -6.66 -18.56 13.21
C GLN A 16 -5.25 -18.92 12.74
N LEU A 17 -4.35 -19.26 13.65
CA LEU A 17 -3.00 -19.70 13.32
C LEU A 17 -2.96 -21.22 13.29
N ASP A 18 -2.72 -21.78 12.11
CA ASP A 18 -2.73 -23.23 11.88
C ASP A 18 -1.36 -23.75 11.47
N ASP A 19 -1.15 -25.04 11.66
CA ASP A 19 -0.05 -25.79 11.06
C ASP A 19 -0.45 -26.30 9.68
N MET A 20 0.33 -25.93 8.67
CA MET A 20 0.13 -26.35 7.28
C MET A 20 1.42 -26.91 6.70
N ASP A 21 1.31 -27.64 5.60
CA ASP A 21 2.48 -28.05 4.83
C ASP A 21 3.22 -26.84 4.25
N ARG A 22 4.55 -26.96 4.16
CA ARG A 22 5.37 -25.96 3.49
C ARG A 22 5.10 -26.03 1.99
N PRO A 23 4.81 -24.91 1.30
CA PRO A 23 4.55 -24.94 -0.13
C PRO A 23 5.84 -25.20 -0.91
N GLU A 24 5.69 -25.77 -2.11
CA GLU A 24 6.79 -25.96 -3.07
C GLU A 24 6.68 -24.93 -4.20
N PRO A 25 7.79 -24.29 -4.61
CA PRO A 25 7.77 -23.31 -5.68
C PRO A 25 7.55 -23.98 -7.04
N GLY A 26 6.59 -23.45 -7.81
CA GLY A 26 6.36 -23.86 -9.19
C GLY A 26 7.39 -23.28 -10.17
N PRO A 27 7.28 -23.60 -11.48
CA PRO A 27 8.11 -22.99 -12.50
C PRO A 27 8.02 -21.45 -12.47
N GLY A 28 9.17 -20.76 -12.52
CA GLY A 28 9.22 -19.30 -12.43
C GLY A 28 8.86 -18.73 -11.05
N GLU A 29 8.83 -19.55 -10.00
CA GLU A 29 8.61 -19.11 -8.63
C GLU A 29 9.81 -19.41 -7.72
N VAL A 30 9.95 -18.64 -6.65
CA VAL A 30 10.85 -18.93 -5.54
C VAL A 30 10.05 -19.24 -4.29
N LEU A 31 10.66 -19.97 -3.36
CA LEU A 31 10.15 -20.18 -2.01
C LEU A 31 10.82 -19.18 -1.08
N VAL A 32 10.02 -18.32 -0.46
CA VAL A 32 10.47 -17.30 0.48
C VAL A 32 10.15 -17.75 1.88
N ARG A 33 11.15 -17.75 2.77
CA ARG A 33 10.94 -17.75 4.22
C ARG A 33 10.59 -16.33 4.62
N VAL A 34 9.37 -16.10 5.06
CA VAL A 34 8.84 -14.76 5.34
C VAL A 34 9.35 -14.31 6.70
N HIS A 35 9.95 -13.12 6.76
CA HIS A 35 10.38 -12.49 8.00
C HIS A 35 9.34 -11.47 8.49
N ALA A 36 8.70 -10.76 7.57
CA ALA A 36 7.60 -9.84 7.87
C ALA A 36 6.59 -9.77 6.72
N ALA A 37 5.36 -9.42 7.04
CA ALA A 37 4.28 -9.22 6.08
C ALA A 37 3.53 -7.91 6.35
N GLY A 38 3.30 -7.11 5.32
CA GLY A 38 2.52 -5.88 5.43
C GLY A 38 1.03 -6.17 5.51
N VAL A 39 0.31 -5.41 6.35
CA VAL A 39 -1.16 -5.46 6.44
C VAL A 39 -1.75 -4.43 5.47
N ASN A 40 -2.64 -4.88 4.59
CA ASN A 40 -3.28 -4.07 3.58
C ASN A 40 -4.82 -4.05 3.74
N PRO A 41 -5.51 -3.01 3.22
CA PRO A 41 -6.97 -2.95 3.22
C PRO A 41 -7.65 -4.21 2.66
N LEU A 42 -7.11 -4.74 1.55
CA LEU A 42 -7.59 -5.96 0.92
C LEU A 42 -7.67 -7.14 1.90
N ASP A 43 -6.71 -7.29 2.80
CA ASP A 43 -6.63 -8.44 3.70
C ASP A 43 -7.81 -8.47 4.67
N TRP A 44 -8.14 -7.33 5.27
CA TRP A 44 -9.24 -7.25 6.20
C TRP A 44 -10.59 -7.06 5.52
N TYR A 45 -10.65 -6.49 4.31
CA TYR A 45 -11.84 -6.48 3.46
C TYR A 45 -12.23 -7.90 3.04
N ALA A 46 -11.29 -8.71 2.54
CA ALA A 46 -11.54 -10.10 2.19
C ALA A 46 -12.08 -10.90 3.39
N ARG A 47 -11.43 -10.75 4.55
CA ARG A 47 -11.87 -11.41 5.80
C ARG A 47 -13.26 -10.92 6.27
N SER A 48 -13.61 -9.64 6.09
CA SER A 48 -14.95 -9.14 6.44
C SER A 48 -16.02 -9.45 5.40
N GLY A 49 -15.67 -10.10 4.28
CA GLY A 49 -16.62 -10.37 3.18
C GLY A 49 -16.89 -9.16 2.30
N PHE A 50 -15.90 -8.27 2.16
CA PHE A 50 -15.97 -7.03 1.39
C PHE A 50 -17.16 -6.15 1.77
N SER A 51 -17.49 -6.10 3.07
CA SER A 51 -18.67 -5.40 3.60
C SER A 51 -18.73 -3.91 3.25
N LEU A 52 -17.59 -3.30 2.91
CA LEU A 52 -17.47 -1.89 2.50
C LEU A 52 -17.63 -1.67 0.99
N ILE A 53 -17.72 -2.75 0.20
CA ILE A 53 -17.94 -2.73 -1.24
C ILE A 53 -19.40 -3.12 -1.52
N PRO A 54 -20.09 -2.46 -2.46
CA PRO A 54 -21.42 -2.87 -2.91
C PRO A 54 -21.45 -4.35 -3.32
N GLU A 55 -22.50 -5.08 -2.93
CA GLU A 55 -22.60 -6.54 -3.12
C GLU A 55 -22.32 -6.96 -4.58
N SER A 56 -22.85 -6.20 -5.54
CA SER A 56 -22.68 -6.45 -6.98
C SER A 56 -21.24 -6.34 -7.48
N MET A 57 -20.34 -5.73 -6.71
CA MET A 57 -18.94 -5.50 -7.05
C MET A 57 -17.98 -6.33 -6.19
N ARG A 58 -18.49 -7.15 -5.25
CA ARG A 58 -17.64 -7.95 -4.37
C ARG A 58 -16.97 -9.08 -5.14
N PRO A 59 -15.64 -9.24 -5.04
CA PRO A 59 -14.99 -10.40 -5.62
C PRO A 59 -15.32 -11.65 -4.82
N ALA A 60 -15.36 -12.80 -5.50
CA ALA A 60 -15.55 -14.08 -4.84
C ALA A 60 -14.37 -14.40 -3.91
N VAL A 61 -14.68 -14.84 -2.69
CA VAL A 61 -13.67 -15.31 -1.72
C VAL A 61 -13.80 -16.82 -1.58
N GLN A 62 -12.72 -17.54 -1.85
CA GLN A 62 -12.65 -18.98 -1.61
C GLN A 62 -12.10 -19.24 -0.21
N PHE A 63 -12.84 -20.00 0.59
CA PHE A 63 -12.42 -20.40 1.94
C PHE A 63 -11.95 -21.87 1.95
N PRO A 64 -10.98 -22.23 2.81
CA PRO A 64 -10.17 -21.33 3.63
C PRO A 64 -9.04 -20.67 2.83
N PHE A 65 -8.72 -19.40 3.14
CA PHE A 65 -7.59 -18.68 2.53
C PHE A 65 -6.59 -18.17 3.58
N THR A 66 -5.37 -17.85 3.12
CA THR A 66 -4.32 -17.18 3.90
C THR A 66 -4.19 -15.73 3.40
N PRO A 67 -4.39 -14.70 4.24
CA PRO A 67 -4.23 -13.29 3.85
C PRO A 67 -2.76 -12.89 3.61
N GLY A 68 -2.54 -11.65 3.16
CA GLY A 68 -1.23 -11.02 3.03
C GLY A 68 -0.71 -11.04 1.60
N THR A 69 -0.50 -9.84 1.05
CA THR A 69 0.11 -9.62 -0.27
C THR A 69 1.53 -9.07 -0.20
N ASP A 70 1.83 -8.31 0.85
CA ASP A 70 3.16 -7.70 1.02
C ASP A 70 4.02 -8.61 1.87
N VAL A 71 5.20 -8.95 1.38
CA VAL A 71 6.16 -9.78 2.11
C VAL A 71 7.56 -9.20 2.05
N SER A 72 8.34 -9.45 3.09
CA SER A 72 9.80 -9.39 3.04
C SER A 72 10.39 -10.60 3.75
N GLY A 73 11.46 -11.15 3.19
CA GLY A 73 12.06 -12.38 3.70
C GLY A 73 13.28 -12.81 2.91
N VAL A 74 13.60 -14.10 2.98
CA VAL A 74 14.79 -14.70 2.37
C VAL A 74 14.40 -15.84 1.45
N VAL A 75 14.97 -15.89 0.25
CA VAL A 75 14.82 -17.02 -0.67
C VAL A 75 15.48 -18.26 -0.06
N VAL A 76 14.72 -19.35 0.02
CA VAL A 76 15.15 -20.64 0.61
C VAL A 76 14.96 -21.83 -0.34
N GLY A 77 14.53 -21.57 -1.57
CA GLY A 77 14.38 -22.56 -2.63
C GLY A 77 13.91 -21.89 -3.92
N THR A 78 14.20 -22.52 -5.04
CA THR A 78 13.85 -22.04 -6.38
C THR A 78 13.09 -23.12 -7.13
N GLY A 79 12.05 -22.73 -7.85
CA GLY A 79 11.35 -23.61 -8.77
C GLY A 79 12.09 -23.77 -10.09
N PRO A 80 11.59 -24.63 -10.98
CA PRO A 80 12.19 -24.86 -12.30
C PRO A 80 12.34 -23.57 -13.12
N GLY A 81 13.50 -23.39 -13.75
CA GLY A 81 13.77 -22.30 -14.70
C GLY A 81 14.12 -20.95 -14.08
N VAL A 82 14.15 -20.84 -12.75
CA VAL A 82 14.59 -19.61 -12.06
C VAL A 82 16.11 -19.52 -12.07
N THR A 83 16.65 -18.37 -12.47
CA THR A 83 18.10 -18.14 -12.59
C THR A 83 18.57 -16.82 -11.95
N GLU A 84 17.64 -15.88 -11.79
CA GLU A 84 17.87 -14.54 -11.25
C GLU A 84 17.92 -14.49 -9.71
N TRP A 85 17.52 -15.57 -9.04
CA TRP A 85 17.44 -15.67 -7.58
C TRP A 85 18.16 -16.91 -7.07
N ALA A 86 18.83 -16.79 -5.92
CA ALA A 86 19.51 -17.86 -5.23
C ALA A 86 19.08 -17.94 -3.76
N GLN A 87 19.30 -19.10 -3.14
CA GLN A 87 19.11 -19.26 -1.70
C GLN A 87 19.98 -18.25 -0.93
N GLY A 88 19.38 -17.56 0.04
CA GLY A 88 20.03 -16.52 0.82
C GLY A 88 19.76 -15.09 0.33
N ASP A 89 19.20 -14.92 -0.87
CA ASP A 89 18.81 -13.59 -1.34
C ASP A 89 17.69 -13.01 -0.47
N GLU A 90 17.90 -11.80 0.05
CA GLU A 90 16.89 -11.03 0.78
C GLU A 90 15.99 -10.30 -0.20
N VAL A 91 14.67 -10.49 -0.07
CA VAL A 91 13.68 -10.01 -1.01
C VAL A 91 12.52 -9.30 -0.32
N PHE A 92 11.83 -8.46 -1.08
CA PHE A 92 10.53 -7.90 -0.71
C PHE A 92 9.64 -7.79 -1.96
N GLY A 93 8.33 -7.84 -1.78
CA GLY A 93 7.42 -7.92 -2.91
C GLY A 93 5.95 -7.71 -2.57
N LEU A 94 5.21 -7.23 -3.56
CA LEU A 94 3.76 -7.30 -3.63
C LEU A 94 3.44 -8.53 -4.47
N LEU A 95 2.88 -9.58 -3.87
CA LEU A 95 2.73 -10.86 -4.54
C LEU A 95 1.35 -11.01 -5.18
N ARG A 96 1.33 -11.53 -6.42
CA ARG A 96 0.14 -11.98 -7.17
C ARG A 96 -1.03 -10.99 -7.10
N PHE A 97 -0.76 -9.71 -7.14
CA PHE A 97 -1.78 -8.67 -7.11
C PHE A 97 -1.85 -7.93 -8.45
N PRO A 98 -3.03 -7.66 -9.02
CA PRO A 98 -4.38 -7.79 -8.46
C PRO A 98 -5.12 -9.09 -8.90
N THR A 99 -4.56 -10.26 -8.59
CA THR A 99 -5.21 -11.55 -8.94
C THR A 99 -6.19 -12.02 -7.85
N THR A 100 -6.46 -13.31 -7.79
CA THR A 100 -7.39 -13.94 -6.85
C THR A 100 -7.04 -13.64 -5.38
N VAL A 101 -8.05 -13.26 -4.60
CA VAL A 101 -7.93 -13.07 -3.14
C VAL A 101 -7.31 -14.30 -2.48
N GLY A 102 -6.28 -14.09 -1.66
CA GLY A 102 -5.59 -15.16 -0.94
C GLY A 102 -4.57 -15.95 -1.77
N ALA A 103 -4.29 -15.56 -3.02
CA ALA A 103 -3.26 -16.21 -3.85
C ALA A 103 -1.83 -16.00 -3.31
N ALA A 104 -1.57 -14.86 -2.67
CA ALA A 104 -0.25 -14.45 -2.18
C ALA A 104 0.20 -15.15 -0.89
N LYS A 105 -0.73 -15.43 0.03
CA LYS A 105 -0.52 -16.20 1.27
C LYS A 105 0.63 -15.66 2.17
N GLY A 106 0.80 -14.33 2.24
CA GLY A 106 1.91 -13.68 2.96
C GLY A 106 1.86 -13.81 4.49
N TYR A 107 0.70 -14.06 5.10
CA TYR A 107 0.57 -14.32 6.54
C TYR A 107 0.93 -15.78 6.86
N ALA A 108 2.16 -16.18 6.55
CA ALA A 108 2.68 -17.52 6.73
C ALA A 108 4.20 -17.49 6.88
N GLU A 109 4.78 -18.47 7.56
CA GLU A 109 6.25 -18.61 7.67
C GLU A 109 6.94 -18.80 6.31
N TYR A 110 6.23 -19.36 5.33
CA TYR A 110 6.73 -19.56 3.98
C TYR A 110 5.64 -19.26 2.95
N THR A 111 6.02 -18.62 1.85
CA THR A 111 5.16 -18.46 0.67
C THR A 111 5.97 -18.63 -0.60
N THR A 112 5.32 -19.04 -1.69
CA THR A 112 5.94 -18.99 -3.02
C THR A 112 5.67 -17.64 -3.66
N ALA A 113 6.57 -17.16 -4.49
CA ALA A 113 6.46 -15.87 -5.14
C ALA A 113 6.91 -15.98 -6.61
N PRO A 114 6.13 -15.46 -7.58
CA PRO A 114 6.62 -15.27 -8.93
C PRO A 114 7.86 -14.37 -8.91
N VAL A 115 8.88 -14.72 -9.69
CA VAL A 115 10.14 -13.97 -9.72
C VAL A 115 9.96 -12.51 -10.12
N GLY A 116 8.96 -12.21 -10.96
CA GLY A 116 8.63 -10.85 -11.42
C GLY A 116 7.94 -9.97 -10.38
N ASP A 117 7.49 -10.53 -9.25
CA ASP A 117 6.82 -9.79 -8.17
C ASP A 117 7.83 -9.27 -7.12
N LEU A 118 9.09 -9.70 -7.22
CA LEU A 118 10.12 -9.49 -6.19
C LEU A 118 11.17 -8.48 -6.63
N ALA A 119 11.69 -7.75 -5.64
CA ALA A 119 12.92 -6.99 -5.71
C ALA A 119 13.85 -7.37 -4.55
N ARG A 120 15.14 -7.03 -4.67
CA ARG A 120 16.10 -7.19 -3.57
C ARG A 120 15.70 -6.27 -2.43
N ARG A 121 15.71 -6.77 -1.19
CA ARG A 121 15.47 -5.93 -0.01
C ARG A 121 16.50 -4.78 0.02
N PRO A 122 16.08 -3.53 0.25
CA PRO A 122 17.02 -2.45 0.46
C PRO A 122 17.88 -2.74 1.71
N ALA A 123 19.20 -2.61 1.60
CA ALA A 123 20.13 -2.89 2.70
C ALA A 123 19.97 -1.92 3.89
N GLY A 124 19.49 -0.70 3.64
CA GLY A 124 19.34 0.36 4.63
C GLY A 124 18.14 0.23 5.58
N ILE A 125 17.20 -0.69 5.32
CA ILE A 125 15.99 -0.86 6.12
C ILE A 125 15.76 -2.33 6.47
N ASP A 126 15.25 -2.64 7.67
CA ASP A 126 14.95 -4.00 8.10
C ASP A 126 13.77 -4.66 7.33
N HIS A 127 13.52 -5.96 7.56
CA HIS A 127 12.40 -6.67 6.95
C HIS A 127 11.03 -6.10 7.33
N VAL A 128 10.87 -5.49 8.50
CA VAL A 128 9.59 -4.89 8.93
C VAL A 128 9.26 -3.70 8.05
N HIS A 129 10.21 -2.79 7.84
CA HIS A 129 10.05 -1.63 6.97
C HIS A 129 9.95 -2.05 5.50
N ALA A 130 10.76 -3.03 5.07
CA ALA A 130 10.69 -3.55 3.71
C ALA A 130 9.34 -4.22 3.40
N ALA A 131 8.72 -4.92 4.36
CA ALA A 131 7.39 -5.51 4.19
C ALA A 131 6.25 -4.48 4.23
N ALA A 132 6.49 -3.28 4.76
CA ALA A 132 5.51 -2.18 4.77
C ALA A 132 5.45 -1.41 3.44
N ALA A 133 6.46 -1.52 2.60
CA ALA A 133 6.58 -0.77 1.35
C ALA A 133 5.71 -1.28 0.17
N PRO A 134 5.56 -2.58 -0.14
CA PRO A 134 5.24 -3.01 -1.50
C PRO A 134 3.92 -2.48 -2.06
N MET A 135 2.77 -2.73 -1.41
CA MET A 135 1.48 -2.25 -1.92
C MET A 135 1.42 -0.73 -1.93
N ALA A 136 1.82 -0.10 -0.84
CA ALA A 136 1.67 1.34 -0.68
C ALA A 136 2.62 2.14 -1.57
N GLY A 137 3.87 1.71 -1.63
CA GLY A 137 4.92 2.27 -2.46
C GLY A 137 4.65 2.08 -3.95
N LEU A 138 4.25 0.88 -4.39
CA LEU A 138 3.86 0.66 -5.80
C LEU A 138 2.61 1.46 -6.16
N THR A 139 1.63 1.58 -5.26
CA THR A 139 0.45 2.41 -5.51
C THR A 139 0.88 3.86 -5.71
N ALA A 140 1.68 4.41 -4.80
CA ALA A 140 2.14 5.78 -4.92
C ALA A 140 3.00 6.00 -6.17
N TRP A 141 3.91 5.07 -6.48
CA TRP A 141 4.75 5.11 -7.67
C TRP A 141 3.91 5.11 -8.95
N GLN A 142 3.02 4.14 -9.12
CA GLN A 142 2.18 4.02 -10.32
C GLN A 142 1.25 5.23 -10.47
N TYR A 143 0.76 5.81 -9.37
CA TYR A 143 -0.07 7.02 -9.42
C TYR A 143 0.73 8.25 -9.83
N VAL A 144 1.88 8.48 -9.22
CA VAL A 144 2.70 9.69 -9.42
C VAL A 144 3.46 9.64 -10.75
N VAL A 145 4.09 8.49 -11.05
CA VAL A 145 4.99 8.31 -12.19
C VAL A 145 4.24 7.86 -13.44
N ASP A 146 3.46 6.78 -13.35
CA ASP A 146 2.89 6.15 -14.55
C ASP A 146 1.57 6.79 -14.99
N HIS A 147 0.68 7.10 -14.04
CA HIS A 147 -0.67 7.58 -14.34
C HIS A 147 -0.74 9.10 -14.46
N ALA A 148 -0.41 9.83 -13.40
CA ALA A 148 -0.49 11.28 -13.38
C ALA A 148 0.70 11.93 -14.11
N ALA A 149 1.84 11.23 -14.18
CA ALA A 149 3.10 11.74 -14.72
C ALA A 149 3.41 13.14 -14.15
N VAL A 150 3.54 13.21 -12.82
CA VAL A 150 3.79 14.46 -12.09
C VAL A 150 5.07 15.10 -12.61
N THR A 151 5.01 16.39 -12.89
CA THR A 151 6.14 17.16 -13.42
C THR A 151 6.74 18.08 -12.36
N SER A 152 8.04 18.32 -12.48
CA SER A 152 8.74 19.31 -11.65
C SER A 152 8.08 20.69 -11.77
N GLY A 153 7.96 21.40 -10.64
CA GLY A 153 7.34 22.72 -10.56
C GLY A 153 5.81 22.72 -10.48
N SER A 154 5.16 21.57 -10.58
CA SER A 154 3.73 21.44 -10.33
C SER A 154 3.38 21.52 -8.84
N THR A 155 2.13 21.80 -8.52
CA THR A 155 1.60 21.77 -7.15
C THR A 155 0.72 20.53 -6.95
N VAL A 156 1.06 19.74 -5.93
CA VAL A 156 0.41 18.46 -5.61
C VAL A 156 -0.25 18.56 -4.24
N LEU A 157 -1.56 18.29 -4.18
CA LEU A 157 -2.32 18.14 -2.94
C LEU A 157 -2.50 16.64 -2.63
N VAL A 158 -2.11 16.20 -1.43
CA VAL A 158 -2.27 14.81 -0.99
C VAL A 158 -3.26 14.75 0.16
N ASN A 159 -4.45 14.19 -0.08
CA ASN A 159 -5.45 13.95 0.97
C ASN A 159 -5.23 12.60 1.65
N GLY A 160 -5.23 12.58 2.99
CA GLY A 160 -4.85 11.41 3.79
C GLY A 160 -3.33 11.19 3.80
N ALA A 161 -2.56 12.26 3.74
CA ALA A 161 -1.11 12.25 3.52
C ALA A 161 -0.31 11.43 4.55
N ALA A 162 -0.80 11.27 5.78
CA ALA A 162 -0.10 10.50 6.82
C ALA A 162 -0.35 8.99 6.75
N GLY A 163 -1.31 8.55 5.93
CA GLY A 163 -1.73 7.15 5.83
C GLY A 163 -0.75 6.27 5.05
N GLY A 164 -1.11 5.00 4.89
CA GLY A 164 -0.28 3.98 4.23
C GLY A 164 0.22 4.39 2.85
N VAL A 165 -0.63 4.84 1.94
CA VAL A 165 -0.21 5.31 0.60
C VAL A 165 0.24 6.77 0.62
N GLY A 166 -0.46 7.61 1.39
CA GLY A 166 -0.24 9.06 1.43
C GLY A 166 1.21 9.45 1.71
N HIS A 167 1.87 8.78 2.65
CA HIS A 167 3.23 9.17 3.05
C HIS A 167 4.27 8.87 1.96
N PHE A 168 4.01 7.89 1.09
CA PHE A 168 4.82 7.65 -0.10
C PHE A 168 4.52 8.69 -1.19
N LEU A 169 3.24 9.05 -1.41
CA LEU A 169 2.84 10.06 -2.39
C LEU A 169 3.53 11.41 -2.13
N VAL A 170 3.58 11.84 -0.86
CA VAL A 170 4.26 13.09 -0.45
C VAL A 170 5.73 13.06 -0.88
N GLN A 171 6.44 11.99 -0.53
CA GLN A 171 7.88 11.89 -0.75
C GLN A 171 8.21 11.76 -2.25
N LEU A 172 7.47 10.93 -2.99
CA LEU A 172 7.70 10.73 -4.43
C LEU A 172 7.36 11.98 -5.25
N ALA A 173 6.27 12.68 -4.93
CA ALA A 173 5.93 13.94 -5.60
C ALA A 173 7.03 15.00 -5.36
N ARG A 174 7.54 15.10 -4.12
CA ARG A 174 8.65 15.98 -3.77
C ARG A 174 9.96 15.58 -4.45
N ASP A 175 10.23 14.27 -4.59
CA ASP A 175 11.43 13.77 -5.26
C ASP A 175 11.43 14.14 -6.75
N LEU A 176 10.25 14.16 -7.38
CA LEU A 176 10.05 14.67 -8.74
C LEU A 176 10.06 16.20 -8.87
N GLY A 177 10.32 16.93 -7.78
CA GLY A 177 10.42 18.39 -7.79
C GLY A 177 9.08 19.14 -7.79
N ALA A 178 7.98 18.49 -7.41
CA ALA A 178 6.71 19.18 -7.18
C ALA A 178 6.68 19.87 -5.80
N ARG A 179 5.89 20.94 -5.69
CA ARG A 179 5.49 21.53 -4.40
C ARG A 179 4.38 20.66 -3.81
N VAL A 180 4.53 20.21 -2.57
CA VAL A 180 3.58 19.28 -1.94
C VAL A 180 2.82 19.93 -0.80
N ILE A 181 1.49 19.89 -0.89
CA ILE A 181 0.55 20.27 0.16
C ILE A 181 -0.02 18.99 0.77
N ALA A 182 0.30 18.72 2.03
CA ALA A 182 -0.12 17.51 2.73
C ALA A 182 -1.35 17.79 3.63
N VAL A 183 -2.40 16.99 3.48
CA VAL A 183 -3.63 17.12 4.28
C VAL A 183 -3.75 15.94 5.24
N ALA A 184 -3.77 16.22 6.55
CA ALA A 184 -4.00 15.24 7.61
C ALA A 184 -4.54 15.93 8.88
N SER A 185 -4.65 15.20 10.00
CA SER A 185 -5.02 15.77 11.31
C SER A 185 -3.78 16.22 12.08
N THR A 186 -3.95 17.20 12.99
CA THR A 186 -2.86 17.92 13.70
C THR A 186 -1.68 17.06 14.13
N ARG A 187 -1.97 15.87 14.68
CA ARG A 187 -0.96 14.94 15.21
C ARG A 187 0.08 14.48 14.18
N HIS A 188 -0.15 14.70 12.89
CA HIS A 188 0.73 14.29 11.80
C HIS A 188 1.57 15.43 11.22
N GLU A 189 1.44 16.66 11.73
CA GLU A 189 2.13 17.81 11.15
C GLU A 189 3.66 17.60 11.12
N ASP A 190 4.28 17.35 12.28
CA ASP A 190 5.73 17.17 12.39
C ASP A 190 6.22 16.02 11.51
N PHE A 191 5.44 14.93 11.45
CA PHE A 191 5.74 13.79 10.60
C PHE A 191 5.76 14.18 9.12
N LEU A 192 4.72 14.86 8.64
CA LEU A 192 4.58 15.23 7.22
C LEU A 192 5.57 16.30 6.79
N ARG A 193 5.85 17.28 7.65
CA ARG A 193 6.94 18.25 7.41
C ARG A 193 8.28 17.54 7.36
N GLY A 194 8.51 16.59 8.27
CA GLY A 194 9.68 15.73 8.26
C GLY A 194 9.85 14.96 6.95
N LEU A 195 8.77 14.54 6.30
CA LEU A 195 8.79 13.86 4.99
C LEU A 195 9.00 14.81 3.79
N GLY A 196 9.04 16.13 4.02
CA GLY A 196 9.29 17.11 2.96
C GLY A 196 8.02 17.71 2.36
N ALA A 197 6.88 17.69 3.06
CA ALA A 197 5.74 18.51 2.67
C ALA A 197 6.09 20.01 2.81
N ASP A 198 5.92 20.78 1.73
CA ASP A 198 6.12 22.23 1.72
C ASP A 198 5.05 22.94 2.55
N GLU A 199 3.81 22.46 2.43
CA GLU A 199 2.65 22.95 3.17
C GLU A 199 1.91 21.81 3.86
N TYR A 200 1.27 22.14 4.97
CA TYR A 200 0.46 21.23 5.74
C TYR A 200 -0.88 21.89 6.06
N ILE A 201 -1.97 21.16 5.84
CA ILE A 201 -3.33 21.60 6.15
C ILE A 201 -3.98 20.60 7.10
N ASP A 202 -4.40 21.11 8.26
CA ASP A 202 -5.23 20.36 9.19
C ASP A 202 -6.70 20.43 8.79
N TYR A 203 -7.24 19.32 8.26
CA TYR A 203 -8.63 19.27 7.83
C TYR A 203 -9.64 19.37 8.98
N THR A 204 -9.20 19.23 10.24
CA THR A 204 -10.09 19.29 11.41
C THR A 204 -10.37 20.73 11.86
N THR A 205 -9.52 21.67 11.47
CA THR A 205 -9.62 23.09 11.85
C THR A 205 -9.78 24.02 10.65
N THR A 206 -9.45 23.54 9.44
CA THR A 206 -9.36 24.37 8.24
C THR A 206 -10.09 23.69 7.09
N ASP A 207 -10.94 24.43 6.37
CA ASP A 207 -11.46 23.96 5.10
C ASP A 207 -10.32 23.94 4.06
N VAL A 208 -9.99 22.74 3.62
CA VAL A 208 -8.90 22.48 2.68
C VAL A 208 -9.18 23.13 1.32
N ALA A 209 -10.44 23.18 0.88
CA ALA A 209 -10.80 23.78 -0.42
C ALA A 209 -10.66 25.31 -0.44
N ASP A 210 -10.69 25.94 0.74
CA ASP A 210 -10.42 27.36 0.89
C ASP A 210 -8.93 27.66 1.06
N ALA A 211 -8.20 26.76 1.74
CA ALA A 211 -6.78 26.92 2.04
C ALA A 211 -5.84 26.53 0.89
N ALA A 212 -6.25 25.59 0.03
CA ALA A 212 -5.50 25.19 -1.16
C ALA A 212 -6.32 25.45 -2.42
N LYS A 213 -5.73 26.15 -3.39
CA LYS A 213 -6.36 26.48 -4.67
C LYS A 213 -5.39 26.28 -5.82
N ASP A 214 -5.97 26.07 -7.00
CA ASP A 214 -5.28 25.95 -8.27
C ASP A 214 -4.19 24.87 -8.32
N VAL A 215 -4.36 23.76 -7.60
CA VAL A 215 -3.40 22.64 -7.61
C VAL A 215 -3.46 21.89 -8.94
N ASP A 216 -2.31 21.44 -9.43
CA ASP A 216 -2.21 20.65 -10.66
C ASP A 216 -2.72 19.22 -10.48
N TYR A 217 -2.41 18.63 -9.32
CA TYR A 217 -2.72 17.24 -9.00
C TYR A 217 -3.34 17.13 -7.61
N LEU A 218 -4.46 16.43 -7.50
CA LEU A 218 -5.01 15.95 -6.22
C LEU A 218 -4.92 14.43 -6.17
N PHE A 219 -4.12 13.90 -5.24
CA PHE A 219 -4.14 12.49 -4.88
C PHE A 219 -5.04 12.29 -3.65
N ASP A 220 -6.14 11.55 -3.82
CA ASP A 220 -7.08 11.29 -2.72
C ASP A 220 -6.98 9.84 -2.25
N THR A 221 -6.47 9.65 -1.03
CA THR A 221 -6.38 8.32 -0.37
C THR A 221 -7.54 8.04 0.58
N VAL A 222 -8.46 9.01 0.78
CA VAL A 222 -9.58 8.91 1.71
C VAL A 222 -10.87 8.55 0.97
N GLY A 223 -11.19 9.26 -0.12
CA GLY A 223 -12.40 9.03 -0.91
C GLY A 223 -13.72 9.10 -0.11
N GLY A 224 -14.63 8.17 -0.41
CA GLY A 224 -15.94 8.06 0.23
C GLY A 224 -17.01 9.01 -0.33
N PRO A 225 -18.19 9.10 0.31
CA PRO A 225 -19.32 9.91 -0.17
C PRO A 225 -19.03 11.42 -0.29
N LEU A 226 -17.97 11.89 0.38
CA LEU A 226 -17.52 13.28 0.35
C LEU A 226 -16.22 13.47 -0.45
N GLY A 227 -15.85 12.53 -1.33
CA GLY A 227 -14.64 12.62 -2.15
C GLY A 227 -14.56 13.90 -2.99
N HIS A 228 -15.71 14.40 -3.46
CA HIS A 228 -15.81 15.65 -4.21
C HIS A 228 -15.43 16.90 -3.42
N ARG A 229 -15.35 16.87 -2.09
CA ARG A 229 -15.15 18.09 -1.26
C ARG A 229 -13.86 18.84 -1.58
N LEU A 230 -12.83 18.14 -2.07
CA LEU A 230 -11.52 18.73 -2.38
C LEU A 230 -11.33 19.03 -3.87
N THR A 231 -12.26 18.64 -4.73
CA THR A 231 -12.14 18.89 -6.17
C THR A 231 -12.18 20.37 -6.54
N PRO A 232 -12.80 21.29 -5.77
CA PRO A 232 -12.68 22.74 -6.02
C PRO A 232 -11.24 23.26 -5.92
N ALA A 233 -10.35 22.59 -5.19
CA ALA A 233 -8.94 23.00 -5.06
C ALA A 233 -8.12 22.76 -6.34
N ILE A 234 -8.55 21.83 -7.19
CA ILE A 234 -7.86 21.49 -8.44
C ILE A 234 -8.09 22.62 -9.44
N ARG A 235 -7.07 23.07 -10.18
CA ARG A 235 -7.28 24.01 -11.29
C ARG A 235 -8.04 23.36 -12.46
N ASP A 236 -8.63 24.18 -13.32
CA ASP A 236 -9.21 23.68 -14.56
C ASP A 236 -8.12 23.02 -15.45
N GLY A 237 -8.47 21.89 -16.08
CA GLY A 237 -7.53 21.05 -16.80
C GLY A 237 -6.55 20.25 -15.93
N GLY A 238 -6.68 20.30 -14.61
CA GLY A 238 -5.84 19.55 -13.66
C GLY A 238 -6.16 18.04 -13.62
N VAL A 239 -5.62 17.37 -12.60
CA VAL A 239 -5.75 15.92 -12.41
C VAL A 239 -6.29 15.60 -11.03
N LEU A 240 -7.28 14.72 -10.99
CA LEU A 240 -7.71 14.00 -9.79
C LEU A 240 -7.28 12.54 -9.91
N SER A 241 -6.61 12.04 -8.88
CA SER A 241 -6.15 10.67 -8.79
C SER A 241 -6.70 9.99 -7.53
N PRO A 242 -7.87 9.34 -7.62
CA PRO A 242 -8.51 8.70 -6.48
C PRO A 242 -7.91 7.31 -6.23
N VAL A 243 -7.21 7.14 -5.10
CA VAL A 243 -6.66 5.84 -4.66
C VAL A 243 -7.73 4.97 -4.03
N PHE A 244 -8.75 5.59 -3.42
CA PHE A 244 -9.93 4.91 -2.88
C PHE A 244 -11.22 5.39 -3.57
N PHE A 245 -12.22 4.51 -3.61
CA PHE A 245 -13.52 4.82 -4.19
C PHE A 245 -14.17 6.01 -3.48
N GLY A 246 -14.83 6.87 -4.24
CA GLY A 246 -15.53 8.03 -3.71
C GLY A 246 -16.50 8.65 -4.72
N ASP A 247 -17.39 9.49 -4.22
CA ASP A 247 -18.27 10.31 -5.04
C ASP A 247 -17.57 11.62 -5.39
N TYR A 248 -17.01 11.69 -6.60
CA TYR A 248 -16.21 12.81 -7.09
C TYR A 248 -16.95 13.74 -8.05
N ARG A 249 -18.26 13.54 -8.27
CA ARG A 249 -19.07 14.33 -9.22
C ARG A 249 -18.42 14.42 -10.60
N GLU A 250 -18.25 13.28 -11.28
CA GLU A 250 -17.49 13.18 -12.53
C GLU A 250 -17.97 14.15 -13.63
N ASP A 251 -19.26 14.44 -13.70
CA ASP A 251 -19.80 15.44 -14.63
C ASP A 251 -19.24 16.85 -14.37
N ASP A 252 -19.01 17.21 -13.12
CA ASP A 252 -18.45 18.51 -12.73
C ASP A 252 -16.97 18.58 -13.09
N LEU A 253 -16.24 17.47 -12.87
CA LEU A 253 -14.84 17.33 -13.27
C LEU A 253 -14.69 17.45 -14.79
N ALA A 254 -15.55 16.77 -15.54
CA ALA A 254 -15.55 16.82 -17.00
C ALA A 254 -15.82 18.25 -17.53
N ARG A 255 -16.76 18.98 -16.93
CA ARG A 255 -17.03 20.38 -17.30
C ARG A 255 -15.83 21.32 -17.08
N ARG A 256 -14.98 21.00 -16.11
CA ARG A 256 -13.74 21.74 -15.78
C ARG A 256 -12.50 21.19 -16.50
N GLY A 257 -12.67 20.17 -17.34
CA GLY A 257 -11.57 19.48 -18.03
C GLY A 257 -10.62 18.73 -17.08
N ILE A 258 -11.04 18.45 -15.84
CA ILE A 258 -10.22 17.73 -14.86
C ILE A 258 -10.19 16.25 -15.26
N ARG A 259 -8.99 15.69 -15.36
CA ARG A 259 -8.78 14.29 -15.73
C ARG A 259 -8.78 13.40 -14.50
N LEU A 260 -9.51 12.29 -14.56
CA LEU A 260 -9.49 11.22 -13.57
C LEU A 260 -8.43 10.20 -13.98
N LEU A 261 -7.31 10.12 -13.26
CA LEU A 261 -6.19 9.24 -13.59
C LEU A 261 -5.83 8.36 -12.38
N GLY A 262 -5.80 7.05 -12.57
CA GLY A 262 -5.45 6.10 -11.52
C GLY A 262 -5.77 4.67 -11.95
N GLY A 263 -5.64 3.74 -11.01
CA GLY A 263 -5.89 2.34 -11.29
C GLY A 263 -5.70 1.45 -10.07
N GLN A 264 -5.96 0.16 -10.28
CA GLN A 264 -5.60 -0.86 -9.32
C GLN A 264 -4.10 -1.11 -9.41
N VAL A 265 -3.39 -0.97 -8.29
CA VAL A 265 -1.96 -1.29 -8.23
C VAL A 265 -1.70 -2.71 -8.72
N ARG A 266 -0.59 -2.89 -9.43
CA ARG A 266 -0.12 -4.21 -9.87
C ARG A 266 1.26 -4.53 -9.29
N SER A 267 1.51 -5.82 -9.12
CA SER A 267 2.82 -6.35 -8.75
C SER A 267 3.84 -6.00 -9.83
N ASP A 268 4.98 -5.45 -9.44
CA ASP A 268 6.05 -5.09 -10.35
C ASP A 268 7.39 -5.03 -9.61
N GLY A 269 8.19 -6.10 -9.71
CA GLY A 269 9.51 -6.19 -9.11
C GLY A 269 10.51 -5.18 -9.66
N ARG A 270 10.32 -4.67 -10.89
CA ARG A 270 11.21 -3.64 -11.46
C ARG A 270 10.93 -2.28 -10.83
N GLN A 271 9.67 -1.90 -10.68
CA GLN A 271 9.31 -0.67 -9.96
C GLN A 271 9.70 -0.74 -8.48
N LEU A 272 9.59 -1.93 -7.85
CA LEU A 272 10.11 -2.13 -6.50
C LEU A 272 11.63 -1.99 -6.43
N ALA A 273 12.38 -2.38 -7.46
CA ALA A 273 13.82 -2.19 -7.49
C ALA A 273 14.22 -0.71 -7.59
N GLU A 274 13.47 0.10 -8.35
CA GLU A 274 13.65 1.56 -8.37
C GLU A 274 13.32 2.18 -7.01
N LEU A 275 12.18 1.80 -6.43
CA LEU A 275 11.79 2.24 -5.09
C LEU A 275 12.81 1.81 -4.03
N ALA A 276 13.43 0.63 -4.18
CA ALA A 276 14.46 0.15 -3.27
C ALA A 276 15.68 1.09 -3.24
N GLY A 277 16.08 1.66 -4.38
CA GLY A 277 17.15 2.67 -4.44
C GLY A 277 16.80 3.95 -3.66
N LEU A 278 15.55 4.40 -3.72
CA LEU A 278 15.07 5.54 -2.95
C LEU A 278 14.98 5.25 -1.44
N LEU A 279 14.61 4.01 -1.08
CA LEU A 279 14.60 3.55 0.30
C LEU A 279 16.01 3.45 0.89
N ASP A 280 16.96 2.91 0.12
CA ASP A 280 18.36 2.75 0.54
C ASP A 280 19.08 4.09 0.74
N SER A 281 18.83 5.06 -0.14
CA SER A 281 19.39 6.41 -0.02
C SER A 281 18.71 7.24 1.08
N GLY A 282 17.55 6.80 1.58
CA GLY A 282 16.72 7.55 2.53
C GLY A 282 15.94 8.71 1.90
N ALA A 283 15.95 8.84 0.57
CA ALA A 283 15.12 9.81 -0.17
C ALA A 283 13.63 9.55 0.05
N VAL A 284 13.25 8.28 0.18
CA VAL A 284 11.93 7.84 0.63
C VAL A 284 12.09 7.02 1.90
N ARG A 285 11.22 7.27 2.89
CA ARG A 285 11.18 6.56 4.16
C ARG A 285 9.83 5.90 4.37
N VAL A 286 9.85 4.69 4.91
CA VAL A 286 8.64 3.94 5.27
C VAL A 286 8.26 4.27 6.70
N ALA A 287 7.00 4.68 6.91
CA ALA A 287 6.46 4.82 8.25
C ALA A 287 5.73 3.55 8.68
N VAL A 288 6.04 3.05 9.87
CA VAL A 288 5.37 1.90 10.48
C VAL A 288 4.58 2.37 11.69
N ASP A 289 3.27 2.16 11.68
CA ASP A 289 2.35 2.50 12.76
C ASP A 289 2.53 1.55 13.94
N SER A 290 2.56 0.26 13.64
CA SER A 290 2.58 -0.80 14.65
C SER A 290 3.04 -2.12 14.05
N VAL A 291 3.65 -2.95 14.91
CA VAL A 291 4.13 -4.29 14.57
C VAL A 291 3.47 -5.29 15.51
N TYR A 292 2.92 -6.37 14.96
CA TYR A 292 2.33 -7.46 15.73
C TYR A 292 2.98 -8.79 15.34
N PRO A 293 3.14 -9.76 16.24
CA PRO A 293 3.55 -11.10 15.85
C PRO A 293 2.48 -11.76 14.98
N LEU A 294 2.86 -12.68 14.08
CA LEU A 294 1.94 -13.40 13.19
C LEU A 294 0.78 -14.08 13.95
N ALA A 295 1.06 -14.62 15.13
CA ALA A 295 0.05 -15.24 16.00
C ALA A 295 -1.04 -14.26 16.49
N GLU A 296 -0.75 -12.95 16.45
CA GLU A 296 -1.66 -11.88 16.82
C GLU A 296 -2.18 -11.10 15.60
N ALA A 297 -2.22 -11.71 14.41
CA ALA A 297 -2.73 -11.06 13.20
C ALA A 297 -4.14 -10.47 13.37
N TRP A 298 -4.96 -11.05 14.25
CA TRP A 298 -6.26 -10.51 14.62
C TRP A 298 -6.17 -9.12 15.27
N ARG A 299 -5.15 -8.83 16.10
CA ARG A 299 -4.92 -7.50 16.69
C ARG A 299 -4.48 -6.49 15.65
N ALA A 300 -3.66 -6.91 14.70
CA ALA A 300 -3.25 -6.05 13.60
C ALA A 300 -4.46 -5.61 12.76
N HIS A 301 -5.40 -6.54 12.50
CA HIS A 301 -6.66 -6.23 11.84
C HIS A 301 -7.58 -5.35 12.70
N GLU A 302 -7.72 -5.61 14.01
CA GLU A 302 -8.46 -4.72 14.92
C GLU A 302 -7.86 -3.29 14.93
N ARG A 303 -6.53 -3.17 14.88
CA ARG A 303 -5.83 -1.88 14.81
C ARG A 303 -6.09 -1.16 13.49
N ALA A 304 -6.08 -1.89 12.37
CA ALA A 304 -6.37 -1.35 11.05
C ALA A 304 -7.80 -0.80 10.95
N GLU A 305 -8.78 -1.55 11.48
CA GLU A 305 -10.20 -1.18 11.45
C GLU A 305 -10.52 0.08 12.27
N ARG A 306 -9.72 0.42 13.29
CA ARG A 306 -9.87 1.68 14.06
C ARG A 306 -9.54 2.93 13.23
N GLY A 307 -8.90 2.77 12.06
CA GLY A 307 -8.47 3.88 11.22
C GLY A 307 -7.37 4.71 11.89
N HIS A 308 -7.15 5.92 11.36
CA HIS A 308 -6.19 6.89 11.91
C HIS A 308 -4.82 6.24 12.19
N ILE A 309 -4.27 5.54 11.19
CA ILE A 309 -2.90 5.00 11.23
C ILE A 309 -1.90 6.03 10.69
N GLN A 310 -0.68 6.02 11.23
CA GLN A 310 0.46 6.75 10.63
C GLN A 310 1.34 5.75 9.88
N GLY A 311 1.25 5.72 8.55
CA GLY A 311 1.97 4.74 7.73
C GLY A 311 1.31 3.36 7.74
N LYS A 312 2.10 2.31 8.02
CA LYS A 312 1.77 0.91 7.73
C LYS A 312 1.76 0.03 8.98
N ILE A 313 0.88 -0.96 9.00
CA ILE A 313 0.87 -2.02 10.04
C ILE A 313 1.60 -3.23 9.47
N VAL A 314 2.41 -3.89 10.28
CA VAL A 314 3.24 -5.03 9.86
C VAL A 314 3.06 -6.20 10.81
N LEU A 315 3.10 -7.41 10.25
CA LEU A 315 3.23 -8.65 10.97
C LEU A 315 4.69 -9.10 10.98
N SER A 316 5.26 -9.34 12.16
CA SER A 316 6.52 -10.06 12.33
C SER A 316 6.25 -11.56 12.31
N VAL A 317 6.93 -12.29 11.42
CA VAL A 317 6.63 -13.70 11.13
C VAL A 317 7.70 -14.63 11.69
N ALA A 318 8.95 -14.43 11.28
CA ALA A 318 10.06 -15.17 11.84
C ALA A 318 10.59 -14.43 13.07
N ASN A 319 10.61 -15.13 14.21
CA ASN A 319 11.44 -14.70 15.33
C ASN A 319 12.90 -14.83 14.86
N GLY A 320 13.65 -13.72 14.89
CA GLY A 320 15.11 -13.76 14.74
C GLY A 320 15.74 -14.69 15.76
#